data_AF-A0A9W9TGT6-F1
#
_entry.id   AF-A0A9W9TGT6-F1
#
_cell.length_a   1.000
_cell.length_b   1.000
_cell.length_c   1.000
_cell.angle_alpha   90.00
_cell.angle_beta   90.00
_cell.angle_gamma   90.00
#
_symmetry.space_group_name_H-M   'P 1'
#
loop_
_entity.id
_entity.type
_entity.pdbx_description
1 polymer ?
#
loop_
_entity_poly.entity_id
_entity_poly.type
_entity_poly.pdbx_seq_one_letter_code
_entity_poly.pdbx_strand_id
1 'polypeptide(L)'
;MSYLYGSAYHDGSRYSSMKLLYVDYDQGSVGESVLTAYDSLKGPSFPKLIHQSQEQYPTRADIQQAVCIGEYWGAIYSTQNASSRLSTALFSPEVARSYDNSPALQSTWSSTRYSAYAQSVFSNLLQITEAAAAVYRNTNGTDVLPLINASDQTIAKTILSPISATSTDLHPMPQGVRFYYNTVSMVMPIIIQFFFHNGTEWNYLAKGPLRQALT
;
A
#
# COMPACT_ATOMS: atom_id res chain seq x y z
N MET A 1 26.32 -4.02 10.79
CA MET A 1 25.73 -4.12 9.43
C MET A 1 24.97 -5.43 9.20
N SER A 2 25.47 -6.59 9.63
CA SER A 2 24.80 -7.89 9.42
C SER A 2 23.39 -7.99 9.99
N TYR A 3 23.10 -7.35 11.14
CA TYR A 3 21.74 -7.31 11.71
C TYR A 3 20.74 -6.56 10.82
N LEU A 4 21.16 -5.41 10.27
CA LEU A 4 20.31 -4.57 9.41
C LEU A 4 20.05 -5.23 8.07
N TYR A 5 21.08 -5.70 7.39
CA TYR A 5 20.91 -6.47 6.15
C TYR A 5 20.20 -7.81 6.39
N GLY A 6 20.40 -8.43 7.55
CA GLY A 6 19.65 -9.62 7.97
C GLY A 6 18.17 -9.35 8.21
N SER A 7 17.80 -8.16 8.71
CA SER A 7 16.40 -7.76 8.86
C SER A 7 15.70 -7.49 7.53
N ALA A 8 16.44 -7.03 6.50
CA ALA A 8 15.95 -6.86 5.14
C ALA A 8 16.02 -8.14 4.29
N TYR A 9 16.67 -9.20 4.80
CA TYR A 9 16.79 -10.47 4.10
C TYR A 9 15.43 -11.19 4.06
N HIS A 10 15.01 -11.61 2.86
CA HIS A 10 13.68 -12.18 2.60
C HIS A 10 12.48 -11.28 2.92
N ASP A 11 12.68 -9.97 3.04
CA ASP A 11 11.62 -9.02 3.35
C ASP A 11 10.45 -9.08 2.34
N GLY A 12 10.79 -9.28 1.06
CA GLY A 12 9.85 -9.56 -0.04
C GLY A 12 8.94 -10.79 0.15
N SER A 13 9.34 -11.77 0.97
CA SER A 13 8.52 -12.96 1.26
C SER A 13 7.69 -12.84 2.55
N ARG A 14 7.97 -11.80 3.35
CA ARG A 14 7.27 -11.51 4.61
C ARG A 14 6.06 -10.62 4.39
N TYR A 15 5.84 -10.09 3.18
CA TYR A 15 4.64 -9.31 2.86
C TYR A 15 3.34 -10.08 3.14
N SER A 16 3.31 -11.39 2.92
CA SER A 16 2.18 -12.27 3.29
C SER A 16 1.85 -12.32 4.79
N SER A 17 2.70 -11.80 5.67
CA SER A 17 2.38 -11.63 7.10
C SER A 17 1.65 -10.32 7.41
N MET A 18 1.72 -9.35 6.50
CA MET A 18 0.98 -8.09 6.61
C MET A 18 -0.50 -8.36 6.35
N LYS A 19 -1.35 -7.74 7.18
CA LYS A 19 -2.80 -7.85 7.07
C LYS A 19 -3.36 -6.55 6.51
N LEU A 20 -4.17 -6.67 5.47
CA LEU A 20 -5.02 -5.60 4.93
C LEU A 20 -6.46 -5.92 5.27
N LEU A 21 -7.23 -4.92 5.67
CA LEU A 21 -8.66 -5.07 5.94
C LEU A 21 -9.44 -4.84 4.64
N TYR A 22 -10.42 -5.71 4.37
CA TYR A 22 -11.40 -5.50 3.31
C TYR A 22 -12.81 -5.53 3.89
N VAL A 23 -13.62 -4.53 3.56
CA VAL A 23 -15.04 -4.45 3.94
C VAL A 23 -15.87 -4.14 2.69
N ASP A 24 -16.85 -4.99 2.41
CA ASP A 24 -17.78 -4.77 1.30
C ASP A 24 -19.08 -4.11 1.78
N TYR A 25 -19.24 -2.81 1.55
CA TYR A 25 -20.50 -2.10 1.83
C TYR A 25 -21.47 -2.08 0.64
N ASP A 26 -21.02 -2.54 -0.52
CA ASP A 26 -21.81 -2.56 -1.75
C ASP A 26 -22.54 -3.89 -1.96
N GLN A 27 -21.95 -4.99 -1.46
CA GLN A 27 -22.45 -6.37 -1.63
C GLN A 27 -22.75 -6.71 -3.09
N GLY A 28 -21.99 -6.10 -3.99
CA GLY A 28 -22.25 -6.09 -5.42
C GLY A 28 -21.05 -6.54 -6.23
N SER A 29 -21.18 -6.44 -7.55
CA SER A 29 -20.19 -6.91 -8.50
C SER A 29 -18.85 -6.16 -8.42
N VAL A 30 -18.83 -4.91 -7.94
CA VAL A 30 -17.60 -4.17 -7.61
C VAL A 30 -16.87 -4.83 -6.44
N GLY A 31 -17.58 -5.24 -5.39
CA GLY A 31 -16.98 -5.92 -4.23
C GLY A 31 -16.46 -7.31 -4.57
N GLU A 32 -17.24 -8.08 -5.33
CA GLU A 32 -16.82 -9.39 -5.85
C GLU A 32 -15.58 -9.30 -6.75
N SER A 33 -15.48 -8.23 -7.55
CA SER A 33 -14.31 -7.98 -8.39
C SER A 33 -13.04 -7.75 -7.56
N VAL A 34 -13.15 -7.13 -6.38
CA VAL A 34 -12.01 -6.95 -5.45
C VAL A 34 -11.55 -8.28 -4.87
N LEU A 35 -12.48 -9.14 -4.44
CA LEU A 35 -12.14 -10.47 -3.91
C LEU A 35 -11.49 -11.35 -4.97
N THR A 36 -12.07 -11.38 -6.17
CA THR A 36 -11.53 -12.14 -7.31
C THR A 36 -10.15 -11.61 -7.75
N ALA A 37 -9.96 -10.28 -7.74
CA ALA A 37 -8.67 -9.67 -8.01
C ALA A 37 -7.63 -10.08 -6.96
N TYR A 38 -7.99 -10.06 -5.68
CA TYR A 38 -7.10 -10.54 -4.63
C TYR A 38 -6.73 -12.02 -4.80
N ASP A 39 -7.67 -12.87 -5.22
CA ASP A 39 -7.38 -14.29 -5.48
C ASP A 39 -6.36 -14.51 -6.61
N SER A 40 -6.28 -13.57 -7.56
CA SER A 40 -5.24 -13.59 -8.61
C SER A 40 -3.88 -13.07 -8.14
N LEU A 41 -3.87 -12.21 -7.12
CA LEU A 41 -2.65 -11.56 -6.58
C LEU A 41 -2.08 -12.27 -5.35
N LYS A 42 -2.86 -13.10 -4.67
CA LYS A 42 -2.45 -13.76 -3.42
C LYS A 42 -1.18 -14.58 -3.63
N GLY A 43 -0.22 -14.40 -2.74
CA GLY A 43 1.06 -15.09 -2.81
C GLY A 43 1.99 -14.69 -1.68
N PRO A 44 3.19 -15.28 -1.60
CA PRO A 44 4.17 -14.98 -0.55
C PRO A 44 4.60 -13.51 -0.51
N SER A 45 4.58 -12.85 -1.67
CA SER A 45 4.98 -11.46 -1.87
C SER A 45 3.84 -10.45 -1.76
N PHE A 46 2.62 -10.90 -1.41
CA PHE A 46 1.45 -10.02 -1.35
C PHE A 46 0.82 -10.05 0.05
N PRO A 47 0.40 -8.90 0.62
CA PRO A 47 -0.28 -8.86 1.91
C PRO A 47 -1.55 -9.71 1.95
N LYS A 48 -1.85 -10.29 3.11
CA LYS A 48 -3.10 -11.02 3.31
C LYS A 48 -4.27 -10.04 3.43
N LEU A 49 -5.22 -10.16 2.52
CA LEU A 49 -6.49 -9.45 2.60
C LEU A 49 -7.43 -10.22 3.54
N ILE A 50 -7.89 -9.56 4.59
CA ILE A 50 -8.82 -10.08 5.59
C ILE A 50 -10.17 -9.45 5.33
N HIS A 51 -11.10 -10.25 4.79
CA HIS A 51 -12.47 -9.82 4.64
C HIS A 51 -13.18 -9.79 5.99
N GLN A 52 -13.82 -8.67 6.31
CA GLN A 52 -14.64 -8.48 7.50
C GLN A 52 -16.01 -7.94 7.12
N SER A 53 -16.99 -8.21 7.96
CA SER A 53 -18.36 -7.80 7.71
C SER A 53 -18.58 -6.33 8.06
N GLN A 54 -19.53 -5.70 7.37
CA GLN A 54 -19.93 -4.32 7.64
C GLN A 54 -20.56 -4.13 9.04
N GLU A 55 -21.04 -5.20 9.68
CA GLU A 55 -21.57 -5.15 11.05
C GLU A 55 -20.45 -4.95 12.07
N GLN A 56 -19.25 -5.48 11.80
CA GLN A 56 -18.08 -5.28 12.65
C GLN A 56 -17.44 -3.90 12.43
N TYR A 57 -17.53 -3.37 11.22
CA TYR A 57 -17.02 -2.05 10.85
C TYR A 57 -18.13 -1.22 10.19
N PRO A 58 -19.10 -0.70 10.96
CA PRO A 58 -20.25 0.01 10.41
C PRO A 58 -19.88 1.38 9.85
N THR A 59 -18.84 2.03 10.40
CA THR A 59 -18.43 3.38 9.97
C THR A 59 -17.00 3.40 9.44
N ARG A 60 -16.71 4.42 8.62
CA ARG A 60 -15.34 4.70 8.18
C ARG A 60 -14.41 4.97 9.35
N ALA A 61 -14.91 5.57 10.44
CA ALA A 61 -14.10 5.85 11.63
C ALA A 61 -13.59 4.55 12.28
N ASP A 62 -14.40 3.48 12.30
CA ASP A 62 -14.00 2.18 12.84
C ASP A 62 -12.85 1.57 12.02
N ILE A 63 -12.94 1.68 10.69
CA ILE A 63 -11.87 1.26 9.77
C ILE A 63 -10.60 2.08 10.01
N GLN A 64 -10.72 3.41 10.11
CA GLN A 64 -9.60 4.30 10.36
C GLN A 64 -8.92 3.99 11.71
N GLN A 65 -9.73 3.72 12.75
CA GLN A 65 -9.23 3.35 14.06
C GLN A 65 -8.45 2.03 14.02
N ALA A 66 -8.97 1.00 13.33
CA ALA A 66 -8.30 -0.30 13.20
C ALA A 66 -6.93 -0.19 12.48
N VAL A 67 -6.84 0.68 11.47
CA VAL A 67 -5.56 1.00 10.80
C VAL A 67 -4.64 1.82 11.72
N CYS A 68 -5.20 2.77 12.49
CA CYS A 68 -4.44 3.65 13.37
C CYS A 68 -3.80 2.91 14.57
N ILE A 69 -4.53 1.99 15.21
CA ILE A 69 -3.98 1.14 16.28
C ILE A 69 -3.03 0.08 15.72
N GLY A 70 -3.11 -0.15 14.41
CA GLY A 70 -2.23 -1.04 13.66
C GLY A 70 -2.57 -2.52 13.81
N GLU A 71 -3.85 -2.85 13.94
CA GLU A 71 -4.33 -4.22 13.70
C GLU A 71 -4.13 -4.60 12.22
N TYR A 72 -4.29 -3.62 11.34
CA TYR A 72 -4.09 -3.73 9.90
C TYR A 72 -3.12 -2.65 9.41
N TRP A 73 -2.37 -2.95 8.36
CA TRP A 73 -1.46 -1.98 7.72
C TRP A 73 -2.18 -0.98 6.83
N GLY A 74 -3.34 -1.38 6.33
CA GLY A 74 -4.23 -0.57 5.51
C GLY A 74 -5.56 -1.27 5.35
N ALA A 75 -6.53 -0.55 4.83
CA ALA A 75 -7.88 -1.02 4.57
C ALA A 75 -8.32 -0.57 3.19
N ILE A 76 -9.09 -1.40 2.51
CA ILE A 76 -9.82 -1.07 1.29
C ILE A 76 -11.28 -1.41 1.49
N TYR A 77 -12.21 -0.56 1.07
CA TYR A 77 -13.63 -0.84 1.18
C TYR A 77 -14.38 -0.31 -0.03
N SER A 78 -15.40 -1.05 -0.46
CA SER A 78 -16.34 -0.60 -1.49
C SER A 78 -17.33 0.38 -0.87
N THR A 79 -17.76 1.41 -1.61
CA THR A 79 -18.80 2.29 -1.08
C THR A 79 -20.19 1.76 -1.40
N GLN A 80 -21.16 2.05 -0.53
CA GLN A 80 -22.55 1.66 -0.75
C GLN A 80 -23.05 2.10 -2.13
N ASN A 81 -23.75 1.18 -2.81
CA ASN A 81 -24.32 1.36 -4.15
C ASN A 81 -23.29 1.66 -5.26
N ALA A 82 -22.00 1.34 -5.09
CA ALA A 82 -21.00 1.48 -6.13
C ALA A 82 -21.36 0.70 -7.40
N SER A 83 -21.80 -0.56 -7.27
CA SER A 83 -22.20 -1.39 -8.42
C SER A 83 -23.43 -0.83 -9.11
N SER A 84 -24.44 -0.39 -8.34
CA SER A 84 -25.67 0.19 -8.88
C SER A 84 -25.44 1.53 -9.59
N ARG A 85 -24.57 2.40 -9.04
CA ARG A 85 -24.16 3.65 -9.70
C ARG A 85 -23.45 3.38 -11.01
N LEU A 86 -22.54 2.40 -11.03
CA LEU A 86 -21.81 2.01 -12.23
C LEU A 86 -22.73 1.42 -13.29
N SER A 87 -23.63 0.49 -12.93
CA SER A 87 -24.58 -0.08 -13.89
C SER A 87 -25.49 1.00 -14.48
N THR A 88 -26.00 1.93 -13.65
CA THR A 88 -26.84 3.03 -14.12
C THR A 88 -26.09 3.94 -15.10
N ALA A 89 -24.82 4.23 -14.83
CA ALA A 89 -23.97 5.01 -15.72
C ALA A 89 -23.69 4.30 -17.06
N LEU A 90 -23.74 2.97 -17.11
CA LEU A 90 -23.53 2.21 -18.35
C LEU A 90 -24.79 2.20 -19.25
N PHE A 91 -25.98 2.28 -18.66
CA PHE A 91 -27.25 2.26 -19.39
C PHE A 91 -27.87 3.64 -19.67
N SER A 92 -27.38 4.71 -19.03
CA SER A 92 -27.83 6.09 -19.27
C SER A 92 -26.68 7.00 -19.68
N PRO A 93 -26.69 7.55 -20.91
CA PRO A 93 -25.69 8.53 -21.38
C PRO A 93 -25.58 9.78 -20.50
N GLU A 94 -26.70 10.23 -19.91
CA GLU A 94 -26.76 11.41 -19.06
C GLU A 94 -26.01 11.18 -17.75
N VAL A 95 -26.20 10.00 -17.15
CA VAL A 95 -25.50 9.60 -15.92
C VAL A 95 -24.04 9.29 -16.22
N ALA A 96 -23.73 8.71 -17.37
CA ALA A 96 -22.35 8.47 -17.81
C ALA A 96 -21.51 9.75 -17.88
N ARG A 97 -22.11 10.88 -18.27
CA ARG A 97 -21.42 12.18 -18.38
C ARG A 97 -20.94 12.72 -17.05
N SER A 98 -21.68 12.46 -15.97
CA SER A 98 -21.37 12.92 -14.61
C SER A 98 -20.80 11.82 -13.72
N TYR A 99 -20.58 10.62 -14.27
CA TYR A 99 -20.07 9.48 -13.52
C TYR A 99 -18.64 9.73 -13.04
N ASP A 100 -18.45 9.64 -11.73
CA ASP A 100 -17.16 9.63 -11.08
C ASP A 100 -16.87 8.21 -10.57
N ASN A 101 -15.75 7.64 -11.00
CA ASN A 101 -15.29 6.32 -10.61
C ASN A 101 -14.44 6.34 -9.33
N SER A 102 -13.98 7.52 -8.89
CA SER A 102 -13.11 7.72 -7.73
C SER A 102 -13.71 7.25 -6.38
N PRO A 103 -15.03 7.40 -6.11
CA PRO A 103 -15.60 6.96 -4.86
C PRO A 103 -15.98 5.48 -4.87
N ALA A 104 -15.76 4.73 -5.95
CA ALA A 104 -16.17 3.32 -6.03
C ALA A 104 -15.46 2.48 -4.94
N LEU A 105 -14.15 2.69 -4.78
CA LEU A 105 -13.34 2.11 -3.71
C LEU A 105 -12.69 3.22 -2.88
N GLN A 106 -12.54 2.99 -1.59
CA GLN A 106 -11.79 3.85 -0.70
C GLN A 106 -10.73 3.04 0.02
N SER A 107 -9.51 3.57 0.04
CA SER A 107 -8.36 2.97 0.68
C SER A 107 -7.85 3.88 1.79
N THR A 108 -7.67 3.33 2.98
CA THR A 108 -7.11 4.04 4.14
C THR A 108 -5.83 3.33 4.58
N TRP A 109 -4.76 4.08 4.80
CA TRP A 109 -3.49 3.53 5.29
C TRP A 109 -2.82 4.56 6.22
N SER A 110 -1.74 4.16 6.89
CA SER A 110 -1.01 5.05 7.78
C SER A 110 0.51 4.95 7.61
N SER A 111 1.16 6.08 7.37
CA SER A 111 2.62 6.18 7.27
C SER A 111 3.37 6.14 8.61
N THR A 112 2.68 6.19 9.76
CA THR A 112 3.32 6.45 11.07
C THR A 112 4.11 5.28 11.65
N ARG A 113 3.76 4.04 11.33
CA ARG A 113 4.40 2.86 11.95
C ARG A 113 5.81 2.63 11.41
N TYR A 114 5.90 2.43 10.10
CA TYR A 114 7.16 2.22 9.39
C TYR A 114 6.96 2.69 7.95
N SER A 115 7.44 3.90 7.66
CA SER A 115 7.31 4.53 6.34
C SER A 115 7.85 3.68 5.19
N ALA A 116 8.87 2.86 5.47
CA ALA A 116 9.43 1.86 4.57
C ALA A 116 8.38 0.91 3.99
N TYR A 117 7.55 0.36 4.87
CA TYR A 117 6.53 -0.63 4.53
C TYR A 117 5.21 0.03 4.13
N ALA A 118 4.91 1.21 4.69
CA ALA A 118 3.70 1.97 4.35
C ALA A 118 3.62 2.28 2.84
N GLN A 119 4.74 2.62 2.22
CA GLN A 119 4.79 2.82 0.76
C GLN A 119 4.48 1.53 -0.02
N SER A 120 4.99 0.39 0.44
CA SER A 120 4.67 -0.90 -0.17
C SER A 120 3.19 -1.25 0.00
N VAL A 121 2.62 -1.00 1.18
CA VAL A 121 1.19 -1.19 1.46
C VAL A 121 0.34 -0.35 0.51
N PHE A 122 0.67 0.93 0.32
CA PHE A 122 0.00 1.79 -0.65
C PHE A 122 0.08 1.24 -2.08
N SER A 123 1.26 0.79 -2.52
CA SER A 123 1.43 0.16 -3.83
C SER A 123 0.59 -1.12 -3.99
N ASN A 124 0.49 -1.95 -2.94
CA ASN A 124 -0.36 -3.15 -2.95
C ASN A 124 -1.85 -2.80 -3.03
N LEU A 125 -2.31 -1.76 -2.32
CA LEU A 125 -3.70 -1.29 -2.38
C LEU A 125 -4.06 -0.77 -3.78
N LEU A 126 -3.14 -0.04 -4.43
CA LEU A 126 -3.30 0.39 -5.81
C LEU A 126 -3.37 -0.81 -6.77
N GLN A 127 -2.50 -1.81 -6.57
CA GLN A 127 -2.49 -3.02 -7.39
C GLN A 127 -3.80 -3.81 -7.28
N ILE A 128 -4.40 -3.94 -6.09
CA ILE A 128 -5.73 -4.56 -5.91
C ILE A 128 -6.79 -3.76 -6.67
N THR A 129 -6.76 -2.43 -6.58
CA THR A 129 -7.72 -1.56 -7.25
C THR A 129 -7.66 -1.72 -8.76
N GLU A 130 -6.46 -1.71 -9.34
CA GLU A 130 -6.26 -1.88 -10.78
C GLU A 130 -6.67 -3.28 -11.25
N ALA A 131 -6.32 -4.31 -10.48
CA ALA A 131 -6.72 -5.68 -10.75
C ALA A 131 -8.24 -5.85 -10.64
N ALA A 132 -8.90 -5.21 -9.66
CA ALA A 132 -10.36 -5.23 -9.50
C ALA A 132 -11.06 -4.56 -10.69
N ALA A 133 -10.55 -3.43 -11.16
CA ALA A 133 -11.06 -2.78 -12.38
C ALA A 133 -10.88 -3.68 -13.60
N ALA A 134 -9.76 -4.40 -13.71
CA ALA A 134 -9.53 -5.34 -14.81
C ALA A 134 -10.46 -6.56 -14.74
N VAL A 135 -10.66 -7.15 -13.56
CA VAL A 135 -11.60 -8.24 -13.35
C VAL A 135 -13.00 -7.80 -13.74
N TYR A 136 -13.46 -6.63 -13.26
CA TYR A 136 -14.79 -6.11 -13.60
C TYR A 136 -14.98 -5.96 -15.12
N ARG A 137 -13.97 -5.42 -15.83
CA ARG A 137 -14.03 -5.29 -17.29
C ARG A 137 -14.15 -6.65 -17.99
N ASN A 138 -13.44 -7.66 -17.51
CA ASN A 138 -13.36 -8.97 -18.13
C ASN A 138 -14.55 -9.89 -17.82
N THR A 139 -15.27 -9.65 -16.72
CA THR A 139 -16.46 -10.43 -16.37
C THR A 139 -17.71 -9.66 -16.73
N ASN A 140 -18.00 -8.60 -16.00
CA ASN A 140 -19.25 -7.85 -16.17
C ASN A 140 -19.21 -6.95 -17.38
N GLY A 141 -18.06 -6.31 -17.65
CA GLY A 141 -17.86 -5.40 -18.78
C GLY A 141 -18.14 -6.08 -20.12
N THR A 142 -17.58 -7.27 -20.34
CA THR A 142 -17.80 -8.06 -21.56
C THR A 142 -19.25 -8.49 -21.74
N ASP A 143 -19.94 -8.81 -20.65
CA ASP A 143 -21.34 -9.23 -20.70
C ASP A 143 -22.28 -8.07 -21.02
N VAL A 144 -21.95 -6.85 -20.57
CA VAL A 144 -22.75 -5.63 -20.84
C VAL A 144 -22.44 -4.97 -22.18
N LEU A 145 -21.27 -5.22 -22.79
CA LEU A 145 -20.88 -4.66 -24.10
C LEU A 145 -21.97 -4.75 -25.19
N PRO A 146 -22.65 -5.90 -25.41
CA PRO A 146 -23.71 -5.98 -26.41
C PRO A 146 -25.00 -5.24 -26.04
N LEU A 147 -25.18 -4.90 -24.76
CA LEU A 147 -26.41 -4.28 -24.23
C LEU A 147 -26.33 -2.75 -24.17
N ILE A 148 -25.14 -2.18 -24.30
CA ILE A 148 -24.87 -0.75 -24.14
C ILE A 148 -24.46 -0.09 -25.45
N ASN A 149 -24.76 1.20 -25.59
CA ASN A 149 -24.40 1.95 -26.77
C ASN A 149 -22.92 2.37 -26.72
N ALA A 150 -22.02 1.44 -27.05
CA ALA A 150 -20.57 1.67 -27.10
C ALA A 150 -20.13 2.72 -28.15
N SER A 151 -21.05 3.20 -28.99
CA SER A 151 -20.78 4.33 -29.90
C SER A 151 -20.79 5.68 -29.17
N ASP A 152 -21.41 5.76 -27.99
CA ASP A 152 -21.33 6.95 -27.15
C ASP A 152 -19.98 6.99 -26.42
N GLN A 153 -19.23 8.08 -26.63
CA GLN A 153 -17.92 8.28 -26.05
C GLN A 153 -17.94 8.28 -24.51
N THR A 154 -19.04 8.73 -23.87
CA THR A 154 -19.13 8.77 -22.40
C THR A 154 -19.28 7.37 -21.82
N ILE A 155 -20.15 6.55 -22.41
CA ILE A 155 -20.34 5.14 -22.03
C ILE A 155 -19.04 4.35 -22.29
N ALA A 156 -18.41 4.56 -23.44
CA ALA A 156 -17.13 3.93 -23.76
C ALA A 156 -16.05 4.26 -22.71
N LYS A 157 -15.96 5.51 -22.26
CA LYS A 157 -15.04 5.93 -21.19
C LYS A 157 -15.35 5.23 -19.86
N THR A 158 -16.64 5.13 -19.50
CA THR A 158 -17.07 4.45 -18.26
C THR A 158 -16.68 2.97 -18.25
N ILE A 159 -16.79 2.26 -19.37
CA ILE A 159 -16.36 0.86 -19.48
C ILE A 159 -14.83 0.72 -19.37
N LEU A 160 -14.08 1.64 -19.97
CA LEU A 160 -12.61 1.59 -19.95
C LEU A 160 -12.05 1.84 -18.55
N SER A 161 -12.71 2.68 -17.75
CA SER A 161 -12.30 3.03 -16.39
C SER A 161 -13.48 2.91 -15.41
N PRO A 162 -13.95 1.68 -15.11
CA PRO A 162 -15.20 1.46 -14.38
C PRO A 162 -15.05 1.69 -12.88
N ILE A 163 -13.88 1.39 -12.32
CA ILE A 163 -13.62 1.44 -10.88
C ILE A 163 -12.31 2.19 -10.68
N SER A 164 -12.30 3.12 -9.73
CA SER A 164 -11.09 3.76 -9.22
C SER A 164 -11.16 3.79 -7.69
N ALA A 165 -10.01 3.98 -7.04
CA ALA A 165 -9.92 4.12 -5.60
C ALA A 165 -9.41 5.50 -5.21
N THR A 166 -10.05 6.08 -4.20
CA THR A 166 -9.50 7.22 -3.47
C THR A 166 -8.72 6.73 -2.27
N SER A 167 -7.54 7.32 -2.04
CA SER A 167 -6.68 6.93 -0.93
C SER A 167 -6.55 8.06 0.09
N THR A 168 -6.55 7.72 1.38
CA THR A 168 -6.29 8.64 2.48
C THR A 168 -5.20 8.08 3.39
N ASP A 169 -4.11 8.83 3.55
CA ASP A 169 -3.13 8.58 4.60
C ASP A 169 -3.59 9.27 5.88
N LEU A 170 -3.81 8.50 6.94
CA LEU A 170 -4.24 9.03 8.23
C LEU A 170 -3.21 9.95 8.87
N HIS A 171 -1.92 9.70 8.61
CA HIS A 171 -0.84 10.42 9.25
C HIS A 171 0.38 10.47 8.31
N PRO A 172 0.43 11.44 7.38
CA PRO A 172 1.51 11.54 6.43
C PRO A 172 2.84 11.80 7.14
N MET A 173 3.79 10.89 6.94
CA MET A 173 5.17 11.07 7.38
C MET A 173 6.07 11.31 6.16
N PRO A 174 6.82 12.42 6.09
CA PRO A 174 7.67 12.73 4.94
C PRO A 174 8.96 11.88 4.86
N GLN A 175 9.18 10.99 5.81
CA GLN A 175 10.44 10.26 5.98
C GLN A 175 10.41 8.94 5.19
N GLY A 176 10.75 8.94 3.90
CA GLY A 176 10.80 7.71 3.09
C GLY A 176 11.99 6.79 3.42
N VAL A 177 11.94 5.55 2.89
CA VAL A 177 13.00 4.51 2.98
C VAL A 177 14.40 4.97 2.60
N ARG A 178 14.48 6.01 1.75
CA ARG A 178 15.72 6.56 1.21
C ARG A 178 16.65 7.09 2.32
N PHE A 179 16.09 7.56 3.44
CA PHE A 179 16.88 7.99 4.59
C PHE A 179 17.61 6.81 5.25
N TYR A 180 16.97 5.65 5.35
CA TYR A 180 17.57 4.49 6.02
C TYR A 180 18.80 3.99 5.26
N TYR A 181 18.69 3.84 3.94
CA TYR A 181 19.82 3.40 3.11
C TYR A 181 20.92 4.44 3.01
N ASN A 182 20.59 5.72 2.81
CA ASN A 182 21.61 6.76 2.65
C ASN A 182 22.34 7.06 3.96
N THR A 183 21.61 7.20 5.07
CA THR A 183 22.21 7.60 6.34
C THR A 183 22.96 6.43 6.97
N VAL A 184 22.38 5.23 7.01
CA VAL A 184 23.05 4.09 7.65
C VAL A 184 24.22 3.57 6.80
N SER A 185 24.09 3.52 5.47
CA SER A 185 25.17 3.00 4.62
C SER A 185 26.33 3.98 4.45
N MET A 186 26.10 5.30 4.46
CA MET A 186 27.21 6.28 4.44
C MET A 186 27.78 6.58 5.83
N VAL A 187 26.94 6.80 6.84
CA VAL A 187 27.41 7.34 8.12
C VAL A 187 28.03 6.25 9.01
N MET A 188 27.52 5.02 8.98
CA MET A 188 28.07 3.95 9.84
C MET A 188 29.53 3.59 9.51
N PRO A 189 29.96 3.48 8.24
CA PRO A 189 31.38 3.28 7.92
C PRO A 189 32.27 4.44 8.41
N ILE A 190 31.79 5.68 8.32
CA ILE A 190 32.53 6.87 8.75
C ILE A 190 32.72 6.86 10.28
N ILE A 191 31.67 6.54 11.05
CA ILE A 191 31.75 6.44 12.51
C ILE A 191 32.70 5.31 12.93
N ILE A 192 32.61 4.15 12.27
CA ILE A 192 33.51 3.01 12.52
C ILE A 192 34.96 3.41 12.25
N GLN A 193 35.25 4.02 11.09
CA GLN A 193 36.60 4.51 10.78
C GLN A 193 37.08 5.53 11.81
N PHE A 194 36.24 6.48 12.23
CA PHE A 194 36.61 7.46 13.24
C PHE A 194 37.06 6.80 14.55
N PHE A 195 36.28 5.86 15.09
CA PHE A 195 36.62 5.20 16.36
C PHE A 195 37.82 4.26 16.25
N PHE A 196 37.95 3.50 15.14
CA PHE A 196 39.10 2.61 14.98
C PHE A 196 40.39 3.37 14.68
N HIS A 197 40.36 4.43 13.87
CA HIS A 197 41.54 5.22 13.54
C HIS A 197 42.04 6.04 14.74
N ASN A 198 41.15 6.81 15.39
CA ASN A 198 41.52 7.59 16.59
C ASN A 198 41.85 6.70 17.79
N GLY A 199 41.17 5.56 17.95
CA GLY A 199 41.45 4.59 19.02
C GLY A 199 42.80 3.88 18.87
N THR A 200 43.27 3.69 17.63
CA THR A 200 44.63 3.19 17.39
C THR A 200 45.70 4.26 17.65
N GLU A 201 45.50 5.51 17.23
CA GLU A 201 46.46 6.60 17.49
C GLU A 201 46.67 6.88 18.98
N TRP A 202 45.60 6.88 19.79
CA TRP A 202 45.72 7.01 21.25
C TRP A 202 46.52 5.87 21.90
N ASN A 203 46.42 4.64 21.39
CA ASN A 203 47.21 3.51 21.89
C ASN A 203 48.70 3.61 21.51
N TYR A 204 49.03 4.20 20.36
CA TYR A 204 50.42 4.45 19.96
C TYR A 204 51.05 5.60 20.77
N LEU A 205 50.30 6.66 21.06
CA LEU A 205 50.77 7.77 21.90
C LEU A 205 50.89 7.38 23.38
N ALA A 206 50.01 6.51 23.89
CA ALA A 206 50.09 6.02 25.28
C ALA A 206 51.19 4.96 25.52
N LYS A 207 51.78 4.38 24.45
CA LYS A 207 52.87 3.39 24.52
C LYS A 207 54.20 3.89 23.92
N GLY A 208 54.42 5.20 23.88
CA GLY A 208 55.73 5.79 23.54
C GLY A 208 56.76 5.59 24.67
N PRO A 209 58.05 5.32 24.37
CA PRO A 209 59.04 5.00 25.38
C PRO A 209 59.45 6.24 26.19
N LEU A 210 59.24 6.18 27.51
CA LEU A 210 59.98 7.01 28.49
C LEU A 210 61.45 6.57 28.50
N ARG A 211 62.25 6.95 27.50
CA ARG A 211 63.72 6.84 27.54
C ARG A 211 64.34 7.81 26.55
N GLN A 212 64.75 8.97 27.06
CA GLN A 212 66.04 9.63 26.80
C GLN A 212 66.03 11.03 27.42
N ALA A 213 66.42 11.13 28.68
CA ALA A 213 66.85 12.39 29.30
C ALA A 213 67.76 12.08 30.50
N LEU A 214 68.91 11.43 30.27
CA LEU A 214 70.02 11.36 31.21
C LEU A 214 71.31 11.00 30.45
N THR A 215 71.99 12.03 29.95
CA THR A 215 73.46 12.17 29.82
C THR A 215 73.75 13.64 29.62
#